data_AF-A0A4R4QPC9-F1
#
_entry.id   AF-A0A4R4QPC9-F1
#
_cell.length_a   1.000
_cell.length_b   1.000
_cell.length_c   1.000
_cell.angle_alpha   90.00
_cell.angle_beta   90.00
_cell.angle_gamma   90.00
#
_symmetry.space_group_name_H-M   'P 1'
#
loop_
_entity.id
_entity.type
_entity.pdbx_description
1 polymer ?
#
loop_
_entity_poly.entity_id
_entity_poly.type
_entity_poly.pdbx_seq_one_letter_code
_entity_poly.pdbx_strand_id
1 'polypeptide(L)'
;MPHARFFFDAGAGGVLWPTGRQEQETWGYPVRLEGLPIGAALRDELRQLVEWYDASVNWAYPPDPGPWREPECRAFNAAVRRALDRLRAELGDGWVIADEFEEVHEDPDLDAYLADPVSFRR
;
A
#
# COMPACT_ATOMS: atom_id res chain seq x y z
N MET A 1 24.02 1.10 1.05
CA MET A 1 22.83 1.67 0.39
C MET A 1 21.64 0.91 0.95
N PRO A 2 20.60 1.56 1.50
CA PRO A 2 19.44 0.86 2.03
C PRO A 2 18.68 0.12 0.92
N HIS A 3 18.20 -1.07 1.27
CA HIS A 3 17.33 -1.88 0.41
C HIS A 3 15.96 -2.00 1.08
N ALA A 4 14.91 -1.78 0.31
CA ALA A 4 13.54 -1.94 0.78
C ALA A 4 12.61 -2.45 -0.32
N ARG A 5 11.54 -3.10 0.12
CA ARG A 5 10.46 -3.62 -0.72
C ARG A 5 9.31 -2.63 -0.67
N PHE A 6 8.70 -2.32 -1.80
CA PHE A 6 7.56 -1.43 -1.89
C PHE A 6 6.29 -2.26 -2.08
N PHE A 7 5.43 -2.29 -1.07
CA PHE A 7 4.13 -2.96 -1.08
C PHE A 7 3.31 -2.47 0.13
N PHE A 8 2.03 -2.80 0.15
CA PHE A 8 1.12 -2.43 1.24
C PHE A 8 0.79 -3.64 2.13
N ASP A 9 0.69 -3.39 3.43
CA ASP A 9 0.14 -4.34 4.40
C ASP A 9 -0.93 -3.58 5.20
N ALA A 10 -2.15 -4.12 5.22
CA ALA A 10 -3.31 -3.39 5.73
C ALA A 10 -3.19 -3.16 7.24
N GLY A 11 -3.37 -1.91 7.67
CA GLY A 11 -3.23 -1.47 9.05
C GLY A 11 -1.78 -1.32 9.52
N ALA A 12 -0.78 -1.58 8.67
CA ALA A 12 0.63 -1.45 9.05
C ALA A 12 1.15 0.01 9.02
N GLY A 13 0.46 0.92 8.35
CA GLY A 13 0.78 2.35 8.38
C GLY A 13 1.95 2.77 7.48
N GLY A 14 2.35 1.98 6.48
CA GLY A 14 3.46 2.31 5.59
C GLY A 14 3.53 1.48 4.31
N VAL A 15 4.42 1.88 3.40
CA VAL A 15 4.52 1.33 2.03
C VAL A 15 5.91 0.79 1.68
N LEU A 16 6.89 0.98 2.55
CA LEU A 16 8.30 0.69 2.27
C LEU A 16 8.91 -0.13 3.41
N TRP A 17 9.46 -1.29 3.08
CA TRP A 17 9.80 -2.34 4.02
C TRP A 17 11.29 -2.68 3.93
N PRO A 18 12.13 -2.26 4.89
CA PRO A 18 13.55 -2.53 4.83
C PRO A 18 13.88 -4.02 4.94
N THR A 19 14.80 -4.48 4.10
CA THR A 19 15.17 -5.90 4.04
C THR A 19 16.26 -6.30 5.04
N GLY A 20 17.05 -5.33 5.52
CA GLY A 20 18.15 -5.56 6.45
C GLY A 20 17.86 -5.00 7.85
N ARG A 21 18.43 -5.65 8.87
CA ARG A 21 18.22 -5.29 10.28
C ARG A 21 18.71 -3.87 10.60
N GLN A 22 19.85 -3.46 10.04
CA GLN A 22 20.39 -2.13 10.26
C GLN A 22 19.45 -1.05 9.72
N GLU A 23 18.87 -1.30 8.55
CA GLU A 23 17.90 -0.39 7.93
C GLU A 23 16.60 -0.34 8.74
N GLN A 24 16.13 -1.46 9.28
CA GLN A 24 14.96 -1.51 10.16
C GLN A 24 15.17 -0.67 11.44
N GLU A 25 16.32 -0.80 12.08
CA GLU A 25 16.66 -0.02 13.27
C GLU A 25 16.79 1.48 12.95
N THR A 26 17.33 1.82 11.78
CA THR A 26 17.53 3.22 11.34
C THR A 26 16.21 3.88 10.92
N TRP A 27 15.44 3.22 10.07
CA TRP A 27 14.31 3.80 9.35
C TRP A 27 12.95 3.39 9.91
N GLY A 28 12.86 2.28 10.64
CA GLY A 28 11.60 1.67 11.10
C GLY A 28 11.19 0.46 10.26
N TYR A 29 10.11 -0.22 10.67
CA TYR A 29 9.50 -1.34 9.96
C TYR A 29 7.96 -1.28 10.08
N PRO A 30 7.24 -0.67 9.12
CA PRO A 30 7.73 -0.07 7.86
C PRO A 30 8.55 1.21 8.06
N VAL A 31 9.21 1.69 7.00
CA VAL A 31 9.98 2.95 7.01
C VAL A 31 9.10 4.12 7.44
N ARG A 32 9.57 4.89 8.42
CA ARG A 32 8.98 6.18 8.82
C ARG A 32 9.20 7.22 7.73
N LEU A 33 8.13 7.61 7.05
CA LEU A 33 8.18 8.52 5.91
C LEU A 33 8.74 9.91 6.28
N GLU A 34 8.64 10.33 7.54
CA GLU A 34 9.20 11.58 8.07
C GLU A 34 10.73 11.63 7.98
N GLY A 35 11.38 10.46 8.04
CA GLY A 35 12.84 10.35 7.93
C GLY A 35 13.33 10.38 6.48
N LEU A 36 12.49 10.04 5.51
CA LEU A 36 12.92 9.94 4.12
C LEU A 36 13.28 11.32 3.53
N PRO A 37 14.38 11.40 2.75
CA PRO A 37 14.80 12.63 2.06
C PRO A 37 13.94 12.89 0.81
N ILE A 38 12.63 12.93 0.99
CA ILE A 38 11.63 13.22 -0.05
C ILE A 38 10.86 14.50 0.29
N GLY A 39 10.28 15.11 -0.74
CA GLY A 39 9.43 16.28 -0.63
C GLY A 39 8.16 16.02 0.18
N ALA A 40 7.66 17.07 0.84
CA ALA A 40 6.45 16.97 1.66
C ALA A 40 5.23 16.48 0.86
N ALA A 41 5.09 16.93 -0.39
CA ALA A 41 3.97 16.51 -1.24
C ALA A 41 3.97 15.00 -1.54
N LEU A 42 5.14 14.41 -1.83
CA LEU A 42 5.23 12.96 -2.01
C LEU A 42 5.01 12.23 -0.69
N ARG A 43 5.53 12.75 0.42
CA ARG A 43 5.30 12.17 1.74
C ARG A 43 3.81 12.08 2.08
N ASP A 44 3.06 13.15 1.83
CA ASP A 44 1.62 13.20 2.09
C ASP A 44 0.84 12.29 1.14
N GLU A 45 1.24 12.21 -0.13
CA GLU A 45 0.67 11.25 -1.09
C GLU A 45 0.87 9.81 -0.64
N LEU A 46 2.07 9.44 -0.17
CA LEU A 46 2.31 8.08 0.33
C LEU A 46 1.46 7.76 1.57
N ARG A 47 1.25 8.73 2.48
CA ARG A 47 0.33 8.55 3.62
C ARG A 47 -1.11 8.36 3.16
N GLN A 48 -1.57 9.17 2.21
CA GLN A 48 -2.90 9.03 1.64
C GLN A 48 -3.08 7.69 0.94
N LEU A 49 -2.06 7.17 0.25
CA LEU A 49 -2.10 5.84 -0.35
C LEU A 49 -2.22 4.73 0.70
N VAL A 50 -1.55 4.86 1.86
CA VAL A 50 -1.72 3.90 2.97
C VAL A 50 -3.15 3.93 3.48
N GLU A 51 -3.68 5.12 3.79
CA GLU A 51 -5.06 5.27 4.27
C GLU A 51 -6.08 4.77 3.25
N TRP A 52 -5.82 5.03 1.96
CA TRP A 52 -6.65 4.54 0.87
C TRP A 52 -6.60 3.02 0.82
N TYR A 53 -5.41 2.40 0.81
CA TYR A 53 -5.28 0.94 0.82
C TYR A 53 -5.97 0.29 2.02
N ASP A 54 -5.88 0.89 3.22
CA ASP A 54 -6.59 0.39 4.40
C ASP A 54 -8.11 0.35 4.17
N ALA A 55 -8.68 1.29 3.41
CA ALA A 55 -10.09 1.28 3.05
C ALA A 55 -10.48 0.17 2.03
N SER A 56 -9.51 -0.54 1.45
CA SER A 56 -9.77 -1.72 0.60
C SER A 56 -10.17 -2.97 1.39
N VAL A 57 -9.94 -2.98 2.71
CA VAL A 57 -10.21 -4.14 3.56
C VAL A 57 -11.59 -4.03 4.20
N ASN A 58 -12.32 -5.15 4.21
CA ASN A 58 -13.53 -5.27 5.03
C ASN A 58 -13.14 -5.43 6.51
N TRP A 59 -12.97 -4.33 7.23
CA TRP A 59 -12.57 -4.36 8.64
C TRP A 59 -13.59 -4.99 9.59
N ALA A 60 -14.86 -5.13 9.18
CA ALA A 60 -15.85 -5.85 9.97
C ALA A 60 -15.53 -7.35 10.01
N TYR A 61 -15.07 -7.91 8.88
CA TYR A 61 -14.56 -9.27 8.78
C TYR A 61 -13.59 -9.38 7.60
N PRO A 62 -12.26 -9.28 7.82
CA PRO A 62 -11.27 -9.23 6.73
C PRO A 62 -11.28 -10.39 5.73
N PRO A 63 -11.71 -11.62 6.09
CA PRO A 63 -11.85 -12.69 5.12
C PRO A 63 -12.98 -12.50 4.09
N ASP A 64 -13.95 -11.62 4.35
CA ASP A 64 -15.01 -11.30 3.39
C ASP A 64 -14.52 -10.31 2.32
N PRO A 65 -15.21 -10.22 1.17
CA PRO A 65 -14.90 -9.28 0.10
C PRO A 65 -14.67 -7.84 0.58
N GLY A 66 -13.59 -7.24 0.10
CA GLY A 66 -13.30 -5.82 0.27
C GLY A 66 -14.34 -4.94 -0.43
N PRO A 67 -14.59 -3.70 0.03
CA PRO A 67 -15.68 -2.87 -0.48
C PRO A 67 -15.38 -2.23 -1.84
N TRP A 68 -14.16 -2.35 -2.35
CA TRP A 68 -13.74 -1.68 -3.58
C TRP A 68 -14.32 -2.33 -4.83
N ARG A 69 -14.90 -1.48 -5.66
CA ARG A 69 -15.25 -1.81 -7.04
C ARG A 69 -14.06 -1.59 -7.95
N GLU A 70 -14.07 -2.27 -9.09
CA GLU A 70 -12.96 -2.27 -10.04
C GLU A 70 -12.52 -0.87 -10.49
N PRO A 71 -13.41 0.14 -10.67
CA PRO A 71 -12.97 1.51 -10.94
C PRO A 71 -12.08 2.11 -9.85
N GLU A 72 -12.36 1.83 -8.58
CA GLU A 72 -11.57 2.29 -7.45
C GLU A 72 -10.21 1.58 -7.42
N CYS A 73 -10.20 0.25 -7.60
CA CYS A 73 -8.98 -0.55 -7.69
C CYS A 73 -8.04 -0.02 -8.78
N ARG A 74 -8.57 0.27 -9.98
CA ARG A 74 -7.78 0.85 -11.08
C ARG A 74 -7.25 2.25 -10.76
N ALA A 75 -8.05 3.09 -10.10
CA ALA A 75 -7.64 4.43 -9.71
C ALA A 75 -6.48 4.38 -8.70
N PHE A 76 -6.59 3.50 -7.70
CA PHE A 76 -5.56 3.23 -6.71
C PHE A 76 -4.28 2.69 -7.37
N ASN A 77 -4.36 1.62 -8.17
CA ASN A 77 -3.21 1.02 -8.85
C ASN A 77 -2.44 2.07 -9.67
N ALA A 78 -3.16 2.90 -10.43
CA ALA A 78 -2.54 3.97 -11.21
C ALA A 78 -1.86 5.04 -10.32
N ALA A 79 -2.43 5.36 -9.16
CA ALA A 79 -1.82 6.27 -8.20
C ALA A 79 -0.55 5.68 -7.59
N VAL A 80 -0.56 4.41 -7.21
CA VAL A 80 0.59 3.69 -6.67
C VAL A 80 1.76 3.69 -7.65
N ARG A 81 1.52 3.36 -8.93
CA ARG A 81 2.58 3.35 -9.96
C ARG A 81 3.24 4.73 -10.10
N ARG A 82 2.43 5.81 -10.15
CA ARG A 82 2.95 7.19 -10.22
C ARG A 82 3.76 7.57 -8.98
N ALA A 83 3.29 7.19 -7.79
CA ALA A 83 3.97 7.49 -6.54
C ALA A 83 5.30 6.72 -6.42
N LEU A 84 5.35 5.45 -6.86
CA LEU A 84 6.58 4.65 -6.88
C LEU A 84 7.62 5.25 -7.82
N ASP A 85 7.23 5.68 -9.02
CA ASP A 85 8.14 6.34 -9.95
C ASP A 85 8.72 7.63 -9.37
N ARG A 86 7.88 8.44 -8.71
CA ARG A 86 8.32 9.66 -8.01
C ARG A 86 9.23 9.35 -6.83
N LEU A 87 8.92 8.33 -6.04
CA LEU A 87 9.73 7.89 -4.91
C LEU A 87 11.13 7.47 -5.36
N ARG A 88 11.23 6.69 -6.45
CA ARG A 88 12.51 6.32 -7.06
C ARG A 88 13.27 7.54 -7.56
N ALA A 89 12.59 8.49 -8.21
CA ALA A 89 13.22 9.70 -8.71
C ALA A 89 13.77 10.60 -7.58
N GLU A 90 13.03 10.77 -6.49
CA GLU A 90 13.44 11.61 -5.36
C GLU A 90 14.53 10.96 -4.49
N LEU A 91 14.48 9.64 -4.27
CA LEU A 91 15.51 8.93 -3.53
C LEU A 91 16.78 8.66 -4.36
N GLY A 92 16.65 8.60 -5.68
CA GLY A 92 17.73 8.36 -6.63
C GLY A 92 18.53 7.10 -6.31
N ASP A 93 19.82 7.12 -6.64
CA ASP A 93 20.76 6.02 -6.36
C ASP A 93 21.10 5.89 -4.86
N GLY A 94 20.47 6.67 -3.99
CA GLY A 94 20.62 6.55 -2.55
C GLY A 94 19.89 5.34 -1.96
N TRP A 95 18.99 4.72 -2.73
CA TRP A 95 18.13 3.61 -2.30
C TRP A 95 17.97 2.56 -3.39
N VAL A 96 17.78 1.30 -2.98
CA VAL A 96 17.29 0.23 -3.86
C VAL A 96 15.88 -0.14 -3.44
N ILE A 97 14.91 0.08 -4.34
CA ILE A 97 13.50 -0.18 -4.10
C ILE A 97 13.02 -1.31 -5.02
N ALA A 98 12.78 -2.48 -4.43
CA ALA A 98 12.10 -3.58 -5.10
C ALA A 98 10.60 -3.29 -5.19
N ASP A 99 10.04 -3.37 -6.40
CA ASP A 99 8.58 -3.29 -6.61
C ASP A 99 7.99 -4.66 -6.30
N GLU A 100 7.31 -4.76 -5.16
CA GLU A 100 6.54 -5.94 -4.74
C GLU A 100 5.05 -5.60 -4.63
N PHE A 101 4.62 -4.49 -5.24
CA PHE A 101 3.21 -4.10 -5.24
C PHE A 101 2.43 -4.96 -6.23
N GLU A 102 1.52 -5.75 -5.68
CA GLU A 102 0.51 -6.47 -6.43
C GLU A 102 -0.72 -5.58 -6.63
N GLU A 103 -1.19 -5.50 -7.87
CA GLU A 103 -2.35 -4.69 -8.21
C GLU A 103 -3.61 -5.27 -7.55
N VAL A 104 -4.40 -4.40 -6.94
CA VAL A 104 -5.68 -4.81 -6.37
C VAL A 104 -6.74 -4.89 -7.46
N HIS A 105 -7.70 -5.77 -7.26
CA HIS A 105 -8.85 -5.96 -8.14
C HIS A 105 -10.12 -6.08 -7.30
N GLU A 106 -11.25 -5.78 -7.93
CA GLU A 106 -12.54 -6.07 -7.31
C GLU A 106 -12.61 -7.54 -6.94
N ASP A 107 -13.11 -7.80 -5.74
CA ASP A 107 -13.33 -9.15 -5.28
C ASP A 107 -14.44 -9.81 -6.14
N PRO A 108 -14.19 -10.97 -6.76
CA PRO A 108 -15.17 -11.60 -7.65
C PRO A 108 -16.47 -11.97 -6.93
N ASP A 109 -16.43 -12.12 -5.60
CA ASP A 109 -17.59 -12.48 -4.78
C ASP A 109 -18.31 -11.24 -4.21
N LEU A 110 -17.86 -10.02 -4.51
CA LEU A 110 -18.41 -8.80 -3.91
C LEU A 110 -19.90 -8.62 -4.17
N ASP A 111 -20.38 -8.91 -5.39
CA ASP A 111 -21.81 -8.83 -5.69
C ASP A 111 -22.64 -9.84 -4.89
N ALA A 112 -22.12 -11.06 -4.72
CA ALA A 112 -22.77 -12.07 -3.90
C ALA A 112 -22.80 -11.66 -2.41
N TYR A 113 -21.68 -11.12 -1.91
CA TYR A 113 -21.58 -10.61 -0.56
C TYR A 113 -22.55 -9.46 -0.31
N LEU A 114 -22.63 -8.45 -1.20
CA LEU A 114 -23.54 -7.31 -1.01
C LEU A 114 -25.02 -7.67 -1.13
N ALA A 115 -25.36 -8.74 -1.86
CA ALA A 115 -26.73 -9.21 -1.99
C ALA A 115 -27.27 -9.81 -0.67
N ASP A 116 -26.44 -10.56 0.07
CA ASP A 116 -26.77 -11.09 1.41
C ASP A 116 -25.50 -11.28 2.27
N PRO A 117 -25.02 -10.22 2.95
CA PRO A 117 -23.81 -10.29 3.77
C PRO A 117 -23.94 -11.24 4.96
N VAL A 118 -25.17 -11.48 5.45
CA VAL A 118 -25.39 -12.28 6.66
C VAL A 118 -25.23 -13.77 6.37
N SER A 119 -25.69 -14.20 5.20
CA SER A 119 -25.62 -15.61 4.78
C SER A 119 -24.40 -15.92 3.91
N PHE A 120 -23.60 -14.92 3.51
CA PHE A 120 -22.44 -15.10 2.65
C PHE A 120 -21.42 -16.11 3.24
N ARG A 121 -20.86 -16.94 2.35
CA ARG A 121 -19.81 -17.93 2.65
C ARG A 121 -18.87 -18.00 1.47
N ARG A 122 -17.57 -17.90 1.75
CA ARG A 122 -16.47 -18.08 0.81
C ARG A 122 -16.00 -19.55 0.79
#